data_AF-A0A1G2VL37-F1
#
_entry.id   AF-A0A1G2VL37-F1
#
_cell.length_a   1.000
_cell.length_b   1.000
_cell.length_c   1.000
_cell.angle_alpha   90.00
_cell.angle_beta   90.00
_cell.angle_gamma   90.00
#
_symmetry.space_group_name_H-M   'P 1'
#
loop_
_entity.id
_entity.type
_entity.pdbx_description
1 polymer ?
#
loop_
_entity_poly.entity_id
_entity_poly.type
_entity_poly.pdbx_seq_one_letter_code
_entity_poly.pdbx_strand_id
1 'polypeptide(L)'
;MRPKTQQETRTRCTRSYHSFAAIYADLAVASSLPDLASQYNILHQRLNVFACTDTRDPAKFARIKTQVRQRLANYLACLKYPNAASNNDAAERSLRRLVLKRKISFGSLCERTAETTAILLSMLLSCKQRGTLRDYLAGM
;
A
#
# COMPACT_ATOMS: atom_id res chain seq x y z
N MET A 1 -25.46 -13.46 -23.89
CA MET A 1 -24.58 -12.47 -23.21
C MET A 1 -24.00 -11.56 -24.30
N ARG A 2 -24.45 -10.30 -24.44
CA ARG A 2 -23.94 -9.41 -25.52
C ARG A 2 -22.46 -9.08 -25.26
N PRO A 3 -21.56 -9.19 -26.26
CA PRO A 3 -20.16 -8.79 -26.08
C PRO A 3 -20.11 -7.29 -25.76
N LYS A 4 -19.40 -6.94 -24.68
CA LYS A 4 -19.23 -5.54 -24.25
C LYS A 4 -18.41 -4.79 -25.30
N THR A 5 -18.88 -3.61 -25.69
CA THR A 5 -18.14 -2.69 -26.56
C THR A 5 -16.89 -2.21 -25.80
N GLN A 6 -15.70 -2.32 -26.40
CA GLN A 6 -14.43 -1.95 -25.74
C GLN A 6 -14.43 -0.50 -25.21
N GLN A 7 -15.13 0.39 -25.92
CA GLN A 7 -15.24 1.80 -25.56
C GLN A 7 -15.99 2.03 -24.24
N GLU A 8 -17.11 1.34 -24.01
CA GLU A 8 -17.88 1.46 -22.76
C GLU A 8 -17.09 1.00 -21.55
N THR A 9 -16.32 -0.09 -21.73
CA THR A 9 -15.44 -0.63 -20.70
C THR A 9 -14.36 0.39 -20.33
N ARG A 10 -13.73 1.01 -21.34
CA ARG A 10 -12.71 2.05 -21.14
C ARG A 10 -13.27 3.24 -20.37
N THR A 11 -14.38 3.82 -20.82
CA THR A 11 -15.01 4.98 -20.17
C THR A 11 -15.34 4.69 -18.71
N ARG A 12 -15.86 3.48 -18.42
CA ARG A 12 -16.19 3.08 -17.06
C ARG A 12 -14.96 2.92 -16.18
N CYS A 13 -13.90 2.27 -16.67
CA CYS A 13 -12.64 2.16 -15.94
C CYS A 13 -12.01 3.54 -15.69
N THR A 14 -12.03 4.44 -16.67
CA THR A 14 -11.55 5.82 -16.50
C THR A 14 -12.33 6.56 -15.43
N ARG A 15 -13.67 6.49 -15.46
CA ARG A 15 -14.52 7.12 -14.44
C ARG A 15 -14.23 6.57 -13.05
N SER A 16 -14.07 5.24 -12.92
CA SER A 16 -13.69 4.62 -11.66
C SER A 16 -12.31 5.05 -11.18
N TYR A 17 -11.33 5.16 -12.08
CA TYR A 17 -10.00 5.66 -11.75
C TYR A 17 -10.08 7.09 -11.18
N HIS A 18 -10.79 8.00 -11.84
CA HIS A 18 -10.95 9.36 -11.34
C HIS A 18 -11.67 9.40 -9.98
N SER A 19 -12.68 8.55 -9.78
CA SER A 19 -13.36 8.42 -8.49
C SER A 19 -12.40 7.98 -7.38
N PHE A 20 -11.53 7.02 -7.64
CA PHE A 20 -10.55 6.54 -6.67
C PHE A 20 -9.45 7.60 -6.41
N ALA A 21 -8.96 8.26 -7.47
CA ALA A 21 -7.97 9.33 -7.37
C ALA A 21 -8.49 10.50 -6.52
N ALA A 22 -9.78 10.86 -6.66
CA ALA A 22 -10.40 11.87 -5.82
C ALA A 22 -10.43 11.46 -4.34
N ILE A 23 -10.82 10.22 -4.02
CA ILE A 23 -10.79 9.71 -2.63
C ILE A 23 -9.36 9.78 -2.06
N TYR A 24 -8.35 9.44 -2.86
CA TYR A 24 -6.95 9.51 -2.45
C TYR A 24 -6.47 10.96 -2.21
N ALA A 25 -6.87 11.90 -3.06
CA ALA A 25 -6.57 13.32 -2.86
C ALA A 25 -7.22 13.86 -1.58
N ASP A 26 -8.48 13.50 -1.33
CA ASP A 26 -9.20 13.91 -0.12
C ASP A 26 -8.57 13.34 1.15
N LEU A 27 -8.00 12.13 1.09
CA LEU A 27 -7.28 11.51 2.20
C LEU A 27 -6.03 12.29 2.61
N ALA A 28 -5.31 12.86 1.65
CA ALA A 28 -4.14 13.70 1.92
C ALA A 28 -4.54 14.96 2.70
N VAL A 29 -5.67 15.59 2.33
CA VAL A 29 -6.21 16.76 3.02
C VAL A 29 -6.77 16.38 4.40
N ALA A 30 -7.51 15.27 4.49
CA ALA A 30 -8.14 14.79 5.72
C ALA A 30 -7.13 14.51 6.85
N SER A 31 -5.91 14.10 6.49
CA SER A 31 -4.84 13.83 7.47
C SER A 31 -4.35 15.11 8.19
N SER A 32 -4.68 16.30 7.69
CA SER A 32 -4.33 17.59 8.29
C SER A 32 -5.49 18.24 9.06
N LEU A 33 -6.69 17.62 9.06
CA LEU A 33 -7.87 18.14 9.75
C LEU A 33 -7.98 17.61 11.19
N PRO A 34 -8.60 18.37 12.12
CA PRO A 34 -8.68 17.98 13.53
C PRO A 34 -9.66 16.82 13.79
N ASP A 35 -10.71 16.66 12.98
CA ASP A 35 -11.73 15.62 13.17
C ASP A 35 -11.45 14.36 12.34
N LEU A 36 -10.38 13.64 12.69
CA LEU A 36 -9.93 12.44 11.97
C LEU A 36 -10.97 11.32 11.97
N ALA A 37 -11.78 11.20 13.02
CA ALA A 37 -12.78 10.14 13.16
C ALA A 37 -13.92 10.30 12.15
N SER A 38 -14.48 11.50 12.01
CA SER A 38 -15.51 11.76 11.00
C SER A 38 -14.96 11.64 9.59
N GLN A 39 -13.75 12.14 9.35
CA GLN A 39 -13.10 12.00 8.03
C GLN A 39 -12.86 10.53 7.66
N TYR A 40 -12.45 9.71 8.64
CA TYR A 40 -12.34 8.26 8.44
C TYR A 40 -13.68 7.66 8.01
N ASN A 41 -14.77 7.97 8.70
CA ASN A 41 -16.09 7.41 8.38
C ASN A 41 -16.57 7.80 6.97
N ILE A 42 -16.40 9.08 6.59
CA ILE A 42 -16.77 9.60 5.27
C ILE A 42 -15.96 8.88 4.17
N LEU A 43 -14.64 8.83 4.31
CA LEU A 43 -13.77 8.19 3.32
C LEU A 43 -13.97 6.68 3.28
N HIS A 44 -14.23 6.05 4.43
CA HIS A 44 -14.53 4.63 4.53
C HIS A 44 -15.80 4.29 3.74
N GLN A 45 -16.87 5.07 3.90
CA GLN A 45 -18.11 4.87 3.16
C GLN A 45 -17.90 5.06 1.65
N ARG A 46 -17.21 6.13 1.23
CA ARG A 46 -16.91 6.38 -0.19
C ARG A 46 -16.08 5.27 -0.81
N LEU A 47 -15.06 4.80 -0.09
CA LEU A 47 -14.20 3.71 -0.55
C LEU A 47 -14.96 2.38 -0.62
N ASN A 48 -15.88 2.13 0.32
CA ASN A 48 -16.74 0.94 0.29
C ASN A 48 -17.67 0.93 -0.93
N VAL A 49 -18.27 2.09 -1.24
CA VAL A 49 -19.10 2.26 -2.45
C VAL A 49 -18.28 2.01 -3.72
N PHE A 50 -17.06 2.55 -3.80
CA PHE A 50 -16.14 2.29 -4.91
C PHE A 50 -15.80 0.80 -5.06
N ALA A 51 -15.57 0.11 -3.94
CA ALA A 51 -15.12 -1.28 -3.89
C ALA A 51 -16.24 -2.29 -4.19
N CYS A 52 -17.49 -1.85 -4.34
CA CYS A 52 -18.57 -2.71 -4.82
C CYS A 52 -18.34 -3.14 -6.27
N THR A 53 -18.24 -4.45 -6.47
CA THR A 53 -18.08 -5.08 -7.79
C THR A 53 -19.42 -5.14 -8.52
N ASP A 54 -19.38 -4.94 -9.84
CA ASP A 54 -20.52 -5.01 -10.74
C ASP A 54 -20.27 -6.11 -11.78
N THR A 55 -21.30 -6.80 -12.25
CA THR A 55 -21.20 -7.82 -13.31
C THR A 55 -20.65 -7.26 -14.63
N ARG A 56 -20.73 -5.94 -14.80
CA ARG A 56 -20.18 -5.19 -15.93
C ARG A 56 -18.69 -4.90 -15.80
N ASP A 57 -18.07 -5.11 -14.64
CA ASP A 57 -16.62 -4.96 -14.46
C ASP A 57 -15.83 -6.00 -15.27
N PRO A 58 -14.70 -5.62 -15.90
CA PRO A 58 -13.72 -6.60 -16.37
C PRO A 58 -13.15 -7.41 -15.21
N ALA A 59 -12.79 -8.67 -15.44
CA ALA A 59 -12.29 -9.57 -14.39
C ALA A 59 -11.13 -8.98 -13.58
N LYS A 60 -10.15 -8.35 -14.25
CA LYS A 60 -9.03 -7.65 -13.59
C LYS A 60 -9.50 -6.53 -12.66
N PHE A 61 -10.49 -5.74 -13.10
CA PHE A 61 -10.98 -4.61 -12.33
C PHE A 61 -11.85 -5.06 -11.15
N ALA A 62 -12.68 -6.09 -11.34
CA ALA A 62 -13.43 -6.72 -10.25
C ALA A 62 -12.50 -7.27 -9.16
N ARG A 63 -11.38 -7.91 -9.56
CA ARG A 63 -10.35 -8.38 -8.62
C ARG A 63 -9.74 -7.23 -7.81
N ILE A 64 -9.40 -6.12 -8.45
CA ILE A 64 -8.86 -4.93 -7.76
C ILE A 64 -9.87 -4.41 -6.74
N LYS A 65 -11.14 -4.21 -7.12
CA LYS A 65 -12.19 -3.77 -6.20
C LYS A 65 -12.38 -4.72 -5.02
N THR A 66 -12.33 -6.03 -5.26
CA THR A 66 -12.42 -7.05 -4.21
C THR A 66 -11.27 -6.91 -3.21
N GLN A 67 -10.03 -6.72 -3.69
CA GLN A 67 -8.86 -6.50 -2.84
C GLN A 67 -8.96 -5.20 -2.04
N VAL A 68 -9.44 -4.12 -2.67
CA VAL A 68 -9.70 -2.84 -1.99
C VAL A 68 -10.73 -3.03 -0.86
N ARG A 69 -11.83 -3.75 -1.13
CA ARG A 69 -12.86 -4.05 -0.14
C ARG A 69 -12.30 -4.83 1.06
N GLN A 70 -11.52 -5.88 0.80
CA GLN A 70 -10.92 -6.71 1.84
C GLN A 70 -9.93 -5.95 2.74
N ARG A 71 -9.31 -4.89 2.22
CA ARG A 71 -8.23 -4.14 2.89
C ARG A 71 -8.62 -2.69 3.17
N LEU A 72 -9.91 -2.38 3.17
CA LEU A 72 -10.42 -1.01 3.21
C LEU A 72 -9.86 -0.23 4.42
N ALA A 73 -9.86 -0.85 5.60
CA ALA A 73 -9.31 -0.25 6.81
C ALA A 73 -7.81 0.09 6.70
N ASN A 74 -7.04 -0.68 5.90
CA ASN A 74 -5.60 -0.47 5.73
C ASN A 74 -5.31 0.76 4.87
N TYR A 75 -6.15 1.06 3.88
CA TYR A 75 -6.01 2.27 3.05
C TYR A 75 -6.21 3.56 3.86
N LEU A 76 -6.93 3.50 4.98
CA LEU A 76 -7.24 4.64 5.84
C LEU A 76 -6.45 4.63 7.15
N ALA A 77 -5.42 3.79 7.26
CA ALA A 77 -4.65 3.63 8.50
C ALA A 77 -3.98 4.92 8.97
N CYS A 78 -3.57 5.81 8.06
CA CYS A 78 -2.98 7.11 8.39
C CYS A 78 -3.93 8.03 9.19
N LEU A 79 -5.25 7.85 9.08
CA LEU A 79 -6.22 8.61 9.86
C LEU A 79 -6.40 8.04 11.28
N LYS A 80 -6.05 6.76 11.48
CA LYS A 80 -6.10 6.10 12.80
C LYS A 80 -4.79 6.24 13.57
N TYR A 81 -3.68 6.26 12.86
CA TYR A 81 -2.34 6.30 13.43
C TYR A 81 -1.63 7.56 12.94
N PRO A 82 -1.46 8.60 13.77
CA PRO A 82 -0.93 9.90 13.34
C PRO A 82 0.51 9.83 12.80
N ASN A 83 1.26 8.80 13.18
CA ASN A 83 2.63 8.58 12.71
C ASN A 83 2.71 7.77 11.40
N ALA A 84 1.58 7.26 10.90
CA ALA A 84 1.56 6.50 9.65
C ALA A 84 1.41 7.46 8.46
N ALA A 85 2.36 7.39 7.54
CA ALA A 85 2.31 8.17 6.31
C ALA A 85 1.12 7.73 5.43
N SER A 86 0.52 8.68 4.72
CA SER A 86 -0.53 8.41 3.73
C SER A 86 0.00 7.78 2.45
N ASN A 87 1.29 7.98 2.14
CA ASN A 87 1.99 7.40 1.00
C ASN A 87 2.89 6.22 1.41
N ASN A 88 3.13 5.33 0.45
CA ASN A 88 3.99 4.17 0.64
C ASN A 88 5.47 4.47 0.37
N ASP A 89 5.83 5.70 0.00
CA ASP A 89 7.16 6.07 -0.50
C ASP A 89 8.28 5.69 0.46
N ALA A 90 8.08 5.94 1.77
CA ALA A 90 9.05 5.60 2.81
C ALA A 90 9.26 4.08 2.92
N ALA A 91 8.17 3.31 2.92
CA ALA A 91 8.21 1.86 3.01
C ALA A 91 8.83 1.24 1.74
N GLU A 92 8.43 1.68 0.54
CA GLU A 92 9.05 1.23 -0.72
C GLU A 92 10.54 1.55 -0.76
N ARG A 93 10.93 2.76 -0.35
CA ARG A 93 12.35 3.16 -0.29
C ARG A 93 13.14 2.30 0.68
N SER A 94 12.55 1.89 1.81
CA SER A 94 13.19 0.98 2.76
C SER A 94 13.37 -0.43 2.18
N LEU A 95 12.35 -0.98 1.52
CA LEU A 95 12.39 -2.29 0.88
C LEU A 95 13.30 -2.33 -0.34
N ARG A 96 13.42 -1.23 -1.09
CA ARG A 96 14.22 -1.15 -2.33
C ARG A 96 15.66 -1.63 -2.13
N ARG A 97 16.28 -1.28 -1.00
CA ARG A 97 17.65 -1.70 -0.68
C ARG A 97 17.78 -3.22 -0.58
N LEU A 98 16.80 -3.88 0.05
CA LEU A 98 16.75 -5.34 0.16
C LEU A 98 16.54 -6.01 -1.19
N VAL A 99 15.60 -5.49 -1.99
CA VAL A 99 15.29 -6.01 -3.32
C VAL A 99 16.51 -5.90 -4.25
N LEU A 100 17.20 -4.77 -4.25
CA LEU A 100 18.42 -4.56 -5.03
C LEU A 100 19.55 -5.48 -4.57
N LYS A 101 19.79 -5.59 -3.25
CA LYS A 101 20.78 -6.52 -2.70
C LYS A 101 20.49 -7.96 -3.15
N ARG A 102 19.24 -8.41 -3.02
CA ARG A 102 18.82 -9.76 -3.43
C ARG A 102 19.03 -9.97 -4.93
N LYS A 103 18.71 -8.99 -5.76
CA LYS A 103 18.90 -9.06 -7.22
C LYS A 103 20.39 -9.18 -7.59
N ILE A 104 21.24 -8.37 -6.98
CA ILE A 104 22.70 -8.36 -7.26
C ILE A 104 23.37 -9.63 -6.71
N SER A 105 22.94 -10.12 -5.54
CA SER A 105 23.51 -11.32 -4.93
C SER A 105 22.90 -12.63 -5.43
N PHE A 106 22.05 -12.59 -6.47
CA PHE A 106 21.28 -13.74 -6.97
C PHE A 106 20.43 -14.47 -5.90
N GLY A 107 20.08 -13.77 -4.82
CA GLY A 107 19.35 -14.31 -3.69
C GLY A 107 20.22 -15.14 -2.74
N SER A 108 19.63 -16.23 -2.24
CA SER A 108 20.26 -17.18 -1.32
C SER A 108 20.13 -18.57 -1.93
N LEU A 109 21.23 -19.32 -1.96
CA LEU A 109 21.27 -20.68 -2.54
C LEU A 109 20.41 -21.69 -1.77
N CYS A 110 20.23 -21.50 -0.46
CA CYS A 110 19.42 -22.36 0.40
C CYS A 110 18.52 -21.55 1.35
N GLU A 111 17.46 -22.20 1.83
CA GLU A 111 16.44 -21.61 2.72
C GLU A 111 17.06 -21.13 4.04
N ARG A 112 17.94 -21.92 4.66
CA ARG A 112 18.64 -21.55 5.91
C ARG A 112 19.43 -20.23 5.76
N THR A 113 20.10 -20.05 4.63
CA THR A 113 20.83 -18.80 4.34
C THR A 113 19.86 -17.66 4.05
N ALA A 114 18.73 -17.91 3.38
CA ALA A 114 17.68 -16.91 3.19
C ALA A 114 17.11 -16.42 4.53
N GLU A 115 16.82 -17.34 5.45
CA GLU A 115 16.32 -17.02 6.78
C GLU A 115 17.35 -16.23 7.60
N THR A 116 18.60 -16.73 7.66
CA THR A 116 19.68 -16.05 8.39
C THR A 116 19.91 -14.63 7.85
N THR A 117 19.94 -14.47 6.52
CA THR A 117 20.09 -13.14 5.91
C THR A 117 18.88 -12.24 6.16
N ALA A 118 17.66 -12.79 6.20
CA ALA A 118 16.46 -12.02 6.53
C ALA A 118 16.48 -11.51 7.97
N ILE A 119 16.90 -12.35 8.92
CA ILE A 119 17.04 -11.98 10.34
C ILE A 119 18.12 -10.91 10.52
N LEU A 120 19.31 -11.11 9.95
CA LEU A 120 20.39 -10.11 10.05
C LEU A 120 19.99 -8.77 9.43
N LEU A 121 19.35 -8.80 8.26
CA LEU A 121 18.92 -7.58 7.59
C LEU A 121 17.79 -6.88 8.33
N SER A 122 16.88 -7.60 8.98
CA SER A 122 15.82 -6.98 9.79
C SER A 122 16.42 -6.23 10.98
N MET A 123 17.36 -6.85 11.72
CA MET A 123 18.06 -6.21 12.84
C MET A 123 18.84 -4.98 12.38
N LEU A 124 19.68 -5.10 11.35
CA LEU A 124 20.51 -4.01 10.84
C LEU A 124 19.65 -2.83 10.33
N LEU A 125 18.54 -3.11 9.64
CA LEU A 125 17.64 -2.06 9.18
C LEU A 125 16.90 -1.39 10.34
N SER A 126 16.50 -2.12 11.37
CA SER A 126 15.92 -1.53 12.58
C SER A 126 16.90 -0.62 13.31
N CYS A 127 18.16 -1.04 13.52
CA CYS A 127 19.19 -0.17 14.10
C CYS A 127 19.45 1.06 13.21
N LYS A 128 19.45 0.88 11.89
CA LYS A 128 19.61 2.01 10.95
C LYS A 128 18.47 3.02 11.06
N GLN A 129 17.23 2.56 11.18
CA GLN A 129 16.06 3.43 11.33
C GLN A 129 16.06 4.18 12.66
N ARG A 130 16.64 3.59 13.71
CA ARG A 130 16.78 4.20 15.04
C ARG A 130 18.02 5.09 15.18
N GLY A 131 18.91 5.12 14.18
CA GLY A 131 20.18 5.86 14.25
C GLY A 131 21.29 5.17 15.04
N THR A 132 21.07 3.96 15.54
CA THR A 132 22.01 3.22 16.43
C THR A 132 22.88 2.20 15.69
N LEU A 133 22.83 2.17 14.35
CA LEU A 133 23.58 1.18 13.56
C LEU A 133 25.09 1.26 13.80
N ARG A 134 25.64 2.47 13.96
CA ARG A 134 27.08 2.65 14.19
C ARG A 134 27.52 1.99 15.50
N ASP A 135 26.74 2.20 16.56
CA ASP A 135 27.03 1.67 17.89
C ASP A 135 26.91 0.13 17.89
N TYR A 136 25.84 -0.39 17.27
CA TYR A 136 25.65 -1.82 17.08
C TYR A 136 26.82 -2.48 16.33
N LEU A 137 27.33 -1.85 15.27
CA LEU A 137 28.48 -2.37 14.51
C LEU A 137 29.81 -2.20 15.27
N ALA A 138 29.89 -1.25 16.20
CA ALA A 138 31.05 -1.04 17.06
C ALA A 138 31.02 -1.95 18.32
N GLY A 139 29.95 -2.71 18.54
CA GLY A 139 29.78 -3.57 19.70
C GLY A 139 29.42 -2.83 21.00
N MET A 140 28.85 -1.63 20.88
CA MET A 140 28.41 -0.78 21.99
C MET A 140 26.89 -0.83 22.18
#